data_AF-A0A9D5LBM9-F1
#
_entry.id   AF-A0A9D5LBM9-F1
#
_cell.length_a   1.000
_cell.length_b   1.000
_cell.length_c   1.000
_cell.angle_alpha   90.00
_cell.angle_beta   90.00
_cell.angle_gamma   90.00
#
_symmetry.space_group_name_H-M   'P 1'
#
loop_
_entity.id
_entity.type
_entity.pdbx_description
1 polymer ?
#
loop_
_entity_poly.entity_id
_entity_poly.type
_entity_poly.pdbx_seq_one_letter_code
_entity_poly.pdbx_strand_id
1 'polypeptide(L)'
;MSILICLGIALGARAQEDKKQQFMVFGVAFYNLENLFDTINNNGNYDLEFSPQGQRQWNSYKYWSKINKLAECISHMTTPTTPNGPAIIGVSEIENKSVLDDLVKDPQIKRWMLQVVHHDSPDRRGVDVGLLYNPRLFKVLDVTNHTLCIPSNPRFRTRDQMCVTGVLGGDTVSVIVNHWPSRLGGQEQSSYLREAAADLSRHIADSLWAIRPNQGVIVMGDLNDDPMDRSVAVNLGADRNDKKVSAHGFFNPWWNLLDKGIGTLAYKGGWNLFDQIVVSGTLLKNNQKGNGLHYWKCQVNNFEFLRDVNGQRQGYPLRTFSAGAWLDGYSDHFPTEVFLIKAR
;
A
#
# COMPACT_ATOMS: atom_id res chain seq x y z
N MET A 1 84.14 18.31 6.65
CA MET A 1 83.07 17.31 6.47
C MET A 1 81.79 17.94 6.99
N SER A 2 81.03 18.60 6.10
CA SER A 2 79.88 19.42 6.46
C SER A 2 78.63 18.54 6.52
N ILE A 3 77.99 18.49 7.69
CA ILE A 3 76.72 17.77 7.88
C ILE A 3 75.58 18.76 7.63
N LEU A 4 74.86 18.55 6.54
CA LEU A 4 73.58 19.21 6.23
C LEU A 4 72.48 18.59 7.10
N ILE A 5 71.81 19.42 7.91
CA ILE A 5 70.58 19.04 8.61
C ILE A 5 69.41 19.42 7.69
N CYS A 6 68.81 18.42 7.04
CA CYS A 6 67.56 18.58 6.31
C CYS A 6 66.39 18.59 7.30
N LEU A 7 65.79 19.76 7.50
CA LEU A 7 64.55 19.94 8.24
C LEU A 7 63.37 19.57 7.31
N GLY A 8 62.86 18.35 7.44
CA GLY A 8 61.67 17.90 6.71
C GLY A 8 60.40 18.50 7.32
N ILE A 9 59.77 19.44 6.60
CA ILE A 9 58.43 19.95 6.93
C ILE A 9 57.42 18.87 6.57
N ALA A 10 56.85 18.21 7.59
CA ALA A 10 55.71 17.32 7.40
C ALA A 10 54.44 18.16 7.18
N LEU A 11 54.08 18.38 5.91
CA LEU A 11 52.76 18.89 5.52
C LEU A 11 51.71 17.82 5.87
N GLY A 12 51.00 18.03 6.99
CA GLY A 12 49.85 17.22 7.35
C GLY A 12 48.72 17.42 6.36
N ALA A 13 48.50 16.45 5.47
CA ALA A 13 47.30 16.36 4.66
C ALA A 13 46.12 16.07 5.60
N ARG A 14 45.27 17.07 5.85
CA ARG A 14 43.94 16.84 6.43
C ARG A 14 43.10 16.15 5.36
N ALA A 15 42.88 14.85 5.51
CA ALA A 15 41.84 14.15 4.79
C ALA A 15 40.49 14.79 5.18
N GLN A 16 39.82 15.40 4.21
CA GLN A 16 38.47 15.91 4.37
C GLN A 16 37.55 14.69 4.36
N GLU A 17 37.16 14.19 5.53
CA GLU A 17 36.12 13.16 5.62
C GLU A 17 34.82 13.75 5.06
N ASP A 18 34.42 13.28 3.88
CA ASP A 18 33.08 13.51 3.34
C ASP A 18 32.08 12.94 4.35
N LYS A 19 31.45 13.83 5.14
CA LYS A 19 30.37 13.45 6.05
C LYS A 19 29.26 12.80 5.22
N LYS A 20 29.15 11.47 5.30
CA LYS A 20 28.04 10.72 4.68
C LYS A 20 26.72 11.28 5.19
N GLN A 21 25.95 11.86 4.27
CA GLN A 21 24.61 12.37 4.57
C GLN A 21 23.75 11.23 5.11
N GLN A 22 23.21 11.41 6.33
CA GLN A 22 22.34 10.42 6.95
C GLN A 22 20.91 10.63 6.49
N PHE A 23 20.15 9.54 6.35
CA PHE A 23 18.75 9.58 5.94
C PHE A 23 17.86 8.91 6.98
N MET A 24 16.66 9.46 7.16
CA MET A 24 15.52 8.76 7.74
C MET A 24 14.78 8.03 6.62
N VAL A 25 14.30 6.82 6.89
CA VAL A 25 13.55 6.00 5.95
C VAL A 25 12.17 5.69 6.53
N PHE A 26 11.14 5.83 5.71
CA PHE A 26 9.75 5.57 6.07
C PHE A 26 9.16 4.56 5.08
N GLY A 27 8.72 3.41 5.59
CA GLY A 27 7.95 2.45 4.80
C GLY A 27 6.50 2.92 4.66
N VAL A 28 5.93 2.77 3.47
CA VAL A 28 4.51 3.01 3.17
C VAL A 28 4.03 1.79 2.41
N ALA A 29 3.17 0.99 3.04
CA ALA A 29 2.75 -0.31 2.53
C ALA A 29 1.27 -0.34 2.17
N PHE A 30 0.87 -1.32 1.37
CA PHE A 30 -0.51 -1.69 1.12
C PHE A 30 -0.67 -3.21 1.22
N TYR A 31 -1.81 -3.66 1.79
CA TYR A 31 -2.13 -5.07 1.90
C TYR A 31 -3.64 -5.34 1.77
N ASN A 32 -4.05 -6.07 0.73
CA ASN A 32 -5.39 -6.65 0.66
C ASN A 32 -5.50 -7.82 1.67
N LEU A 33 -6.45 -7.73 2.60
CA LEU A 33 -6.57 -8.69 3.70
C LEU A 33 -7.45 -9.91 3.37
N GLU A 34 -7.92 -10.06 2.13
CA GLU A 34 -8.78 -11.15 1.63
C GLU A 34 -9.96 -11.45 2.57
N ASN A 35 -11.03 -10.66 2.43
CA ASN A 35 -12.28 -10.76 3.20
C ASN A 35 -12.05 -10.93 4.71
N LEU A 36 -11.45 -9.93 5.37
CA LEU A 36 -11.33 -9.94 6.83
C LEU A 36 -12.67 -9.55 7.46
N PHE A 37 -13.52 -10.56 7.67
CA PHE A 37 -14.79 -10.48 8.37
C PHE A 37 -14.63 -10.98 9.81
N ASP A 38 -15.40 -10.42 10.73
CA ASP A 38 -15.66 -10.99 12.04
C ASP A 38 -16.55 -12.25 11.91
N THR A 39 -17.07 -12.77 13.02
CA THR A 39 -17.85 -14.03 13.03
C THR A 39 -19.34 -13.80 13.28
N ILE A 40 -19.77 -12.55 13.30
CA ILE A 40 -21.09 -12.10 13.74
C ILE A 40 -21.85 -11.60 12.52
N ASN A 41 -22.85 -12.35 12.10
CA ASN A 41 -23.77 -11.90 11.07
C ASN A 41 -24.65 -10.77 11.63
N ASN A 42 -24.33 -9.53 11.27
CA ASN A 42 -25.09 -8.33 11.61
C ASN A 42 -25.79 -7.71 10.41
N ASN A 43 -25.38 -8.06 9.18
CA ASN A 43 -25.88 -7.50 7.92
C ASN A 43 -26.69 -8.51 7.08
N GLY A 44 -27.13 -9.61 7.68
CA GLY A 44 -28.04 -10.57 7.06
C GLY A 44 -27.34 -11.40 6.00
N ASN A 45 -27.79 -11.32 4.75
CA ASN A 45 -27.23 -12.16 3.68
C ASN A 45 -25.82 -11.73 3.24
N TYR A 46 -25.37 -10.51 3.59
CA TYR A 46 -24.11 -9.94 3.10
C TYR A 46 -22.88 -10.56 3.75
N ASP A 47 -22.93 -10.81 5.06
CA ASP A 47 -21.86 -11.39 5.87
C ASP A 47 -22.15 -12.85 6.28
N LEU A 48 -23.33 -13.41 5.92
CA LEU A 48 -23.69 -14.80 6.25
C LEU A 48 -22.63 -15.80 5.80
N GLU A 49 -22.01 -15.60 4.63
CA GLU A 49 -20.91 -16.44 4.13
C GLU A 49 -19.79 -16.60 5.18
N PHE A 50 -19.46 -15.51 5.88
CA PHE A 50 -18.43 -15.39 6.91
C PHE A 50 -19.01 -15.47 8.33
N SER A 51 -19.94 -16.40 8.56
CA SER A 51 -20.42 -16.76 9.90
C SER A 51 -20.22 -18.25 10.20
N PRO A 52 -20.35 -18.70 11.46
CA PRO A 52 -20.22 -20.12 11.79
C PRO A 52 -21.26 -21.01 11.09
N GLN A 53 -22.44 -20.46 10.79
CA GLN A 53 -23.53 -21.11 10.06
C GLN A 53 -23.43 -20.89 8.53
N GLY A 54 -22.50 -20.04 8.10
CA GLY A 54 -22.26 -19.69 6.71
C GLY A 54 -21.62 -20.79 5.88
N GLN A 55 -21.57 -20.56 4.56
CA GLN A 55 -20.92 -21.49 3.62
C GLN A 55 -19.44 -21.72 3.94
N ARG A 56 -18.73 -20.71 4.48
CA ARG A 56 -17.31 -20.85 4.88
C ARG A 56 -17.14 -21.49 6.25
N GLN A 57 -18.23 -21.68 7.00
CA GLN A 57 -18.21 -22.09 8.40
C GLN A 57 -17.16 -21.28 9.18
N TRP A 58 -17.22 -19.96 9.02
CA TRP A 58 -16.25 -19.02 9.56
C TRP A 58 -16.49 -18.86 11.07
N ASN A 59 -15.68 -19.55 11.86
CA ASN A 59 -15.79 -19.58 13.31
C ASN A 59 -14.60 -18.87 13.96
N SER A 60 -14.63 -18.73 15.29
CA SER A 60 -13.59 -18.02 16.03
C SER A 60 -12.19 -18.59 15.79
N TYR A 61 -12.07 -19.91 15.58
CA TYR A 61 -10.78 -20.53 15.27
C TYR A 61 -10.21 -20.02 13.92
N LYS A 62 -11.02 -20.01 12.86
CA LYS A 62 -10.60 -19.50 11.55
C LYS A 62 -10.31 -17.99 11.58
N TYR A 63 -11.15 -17.23 12.27
CA TYR A 63 -10.98 -15.79 12.46
C TYR A 63 -9.65 -15.45 13.15
N TRP A 64 -9.37 -16.06 14.30
CA TRP A 64 -8.12 -15.79 15.02
C TRP A 64 -6.88 -16.33 14.27
N SER A 65 -7.01 -17.44 13.53
CA SER A 65 -5.94 -17.89 12.63
C SER A 65 -5.63 -16.86 11.55
N LYS A 66 -6.67 -16.28 10.93
CA LYS A 66 -6.54 -15.21 9.94
C LYS A 66 -5.88 -13.96 10.52
N ILE A 67 -6.34 -13.48 11.68
CA ILE A 67 -5.72 -12.34 12.38
C ILE A 67 -4.23 -12.61 12.64
N ASN A 68 -3.89 -13.79 13.15
CA ASN A 68 -2.51 -14.16 13.46
C ASN A 68 -1.61 -14.18 12.22
N LYS A 69 -2.10 -14.71 11.09
CA LYS A 69 -1.36 -14.75 9.82
C LYS A 69 -1.15 -13.36 9.22
N LEU A 70 -2.19 -12.54 9.20
CA LEU A 70 -2.07 -11.16 8.73
C LEU A 70 -1.07 -10.37 9.60
N ALA A 71 -1.11 -10.56 10.91
CA ALA A 71 -0.15 -9.96 11.83
C ALA A 71 1.28 -10.48 11.64
N GLU A 72 1.46 -11.78 11.38
CA GLU A 72 2.77 -12.38 11.03
C GLU A 72 3.32 -11.71 9.78
N CYS A 73 2.53 -11.62 8.70
CA CYS A 73 2.92 -10.94 7.48
C CYS A 73 3.38 -9.49 7.72
N ILE A 74 2.56 -8.71 8.45
CA ILE A 74 2.87 -7.32 8.80
C ILE A 74 4.13 -7.23 9.67
N SER A 75 4.33 -8.16 10.61
CA SER A 75 5.51 -8.20 11.49
C SER A 75 6.82 -8.41 10.72
N HIS A 76 6.76 -9.07 9.56
CA HIS A 76 7.89 -9.33 8.69
C HIS A 76 8.21 -8.20 7.70
N MET A 77 7.38 -7.15 7.61
CA MET A 77 7.66 -5.94 6.80
C MET A 77 8.72 -5.01 7.43
N THR A 78 9.51 -5.48 8.38
CA THR A 78 10.65 -4.74 8.94
C THR A 78 11.86 -4.81 8.03
N THR A 79 12.64 -3.73 7.96
CA THR A 79 13.95 -3.74 7.31
C THR A 79 15.02 -3.18 8.27
N PRO A 80 16.32 -3.35 7.99
CA PRO A 80 17.37 -2.68 8.75
C PRO A 80 17.19 -1.15 8.85
N THR A 81 16.54 -0.54 7.85
CA THR A 81 16.25 0.90 7.80
C THR A 81 14.87 1.27 8.37
N THR A 82 13.96 0.31 8.51
CA THR A 82 12.60 0.47 9.07
C THR A 82 12.32 -0.61 10.12
N PRO A 83 13.05 -0.62 11.25
CA PRO A 83 12.97 -1.71 12.24
C PRO A 83 11.61 -1.78 12.99
N ASN A 84 10.81 -0.72 12.90
CA ASN A 84 9.46 -0.66 13.47
C ASN A 84 8.36 -0.90 12.41
N GLY A 85 8.71 -1.50 11.28
CA GLY A 85 7.80 -1.74 10.15
C GLY A 85 7.45 -0.46 9.38
N PRO A 86 6.44 -0.53 8.50
CA PRO A 86 5.94 0.62 7.76
C PRO A 86 5.38 1.69 8.70
N ALA A 87 5.55 2.96 8.32
CA ALA A 87 4.90 4.09 8.98
C ALA A 87 3.39 4.12 8.72
N ILE A 88 2.98 3.66 7.53
CA ILE A 88 1.61 3.63 7.03
C ILE A 88 1.39 2.29 6.34
N ILE A 89 0.24 1.65 6.58
CA ILE A 89 -0.22 0.45 5.89
C ILE A 89 -1.67 0.70 5.44
N GLY A 90 -1.88 0.94 4.15
CA GLY A 90 -3.23 0.91 3.57
C GLY A 90 -3.72 -0.53 3.50
N VAL A 91 -5.01 -0.75 3.73
CA VAL A 91 -5.63 -2.07 3.69
C VAL A 91 -6.95 -2.05 2.92
N SER A 92 -7.36 -3.20 2.42
CA SER A 92 -8.67 -3.39 1.78
C SER A 92 -9.25 -4.75 2.15
N GLU A 93 -10.52 -4.97 1.76
CA GLU A 93 -11.27 -6.19 2.05
C GLU A 93 -11.51 -6.35 3.57
N ILE A 94 -11.91 -5.25 4.21
CA ILE A 94 -12.19 -5.14 5.64
C ILE A 94 -13.70 -5.07 5.85
N GLU A 95 -14.29 -5.91 6.69
CA GLU A 95 -15.72 -5.78 6.99
C GLU A 95 -16.06 -4.55 7.82
N ASN A 96 -15.31 -4.32 8.90
CA ASN A 96 -15.59 -3.23 9.83
C ASN A 96 -14.34 -2.85 10.65
N LYS A 97 -14.43 -1.77 11.43
CA LYS A 97 -13.29 -1.31 12.23
C LYS A 97 -12.80 -2.32 13.27
N SER A 98 -13.69 -3.15 13.84
CA SER A 98 -13.35 -4.04 14.95
C SER A 98 -12.31 -5.10 14.56
N VAL A 99 -12.38 -5.61 13.34
CA VAL A 99 -11.39 -6.60 12.85
C VAL A 99 -9.99 -5.99 12.72
N LEU A 100 -9.89 -4.69 12.42
CA LEU A 100 -8.62 -3.98 12.41
C LEU A 100 -8.13 -3.70 13.83
N ASP A 101 -9.05 -3.39 14.76
CA ASP A 101 -8.71 -3.21 16.17
C ASP A 101 -8.15 -4.50 16.79
N ASP A 102 -8.65 -5.67 16.38
CA ASP A 102 -8.11 -6.96 16.80
C ASP A 102 -6.76 -7.26 16.13
N LEU A 103 -6.62 -6.95 14.83
CA LEU A 103 -5.37 -7.11 14.10
C LEU A 103 -4.22 -6.32 14.75
N VAL A 104 -4.41 -5.03 15.05
CA VAL A 104 -3.34 -4.20 15.62
C VAL A 104 -2.98 -4.59 17.07
N LYS A 105 -3.82 -5.36 17.75
CA LYS A 105 -3.58 -5.88 19.11
C LYS A 105 -2.85 -7.23 19.11
N ASP A 106 -2.67 -7.89 17.96
CA ASP A 106 -1.95 -9.16 17.89
C ASP A 106 -0.54 -9.02 18.50
N PRO A 107 -0.08 -9.99 19.32
CA PRO A 107 1.20 -9.92 20.01
C PRO A 107 2.42 -9.62 19.14
N GLN A 108 2.39 -10.00 17.85
CA GLN A 108 3.50 -9.83 16.92
C GLN A 108 3.73 -8.36 16.54
N ILE A 109 2.65 -7.56 16.48
CA ILE A 109 2.69 -6.18 15.99
C ILE A 109 2.21 -5.14 17.01
N LYS A 110 1.59 -5.54 18.14
CA LYS A 110 1.08 -4.61 19.16
C LYS A 110 2.11 -3.63 19.71
N ARG A 111 3.40 -4.01 19.72
CA ARG A 111 4.53 -3.15 20.13
C ARG A 111 4.69 -1.92 19.24
N TRP A 112 4.11 -1.93 18.04
CA TRP A 112 4.12 -0.79 17.13
C TRP A 112 3.07 0.25 17.48
N MET A 113 2.06 -0.13 18.26
CA MET A 113 0.93 0.72 18.67
C MET A 113 0.22 1.35 17.48
N LEU A 114 0.04 0.55 16.42
CA LEU A 114 -0.63 1.00 15.20
C LEU A 114 -2.04 1.50 15.55
N GLN A 115 -2.41 2.63 14.96
CA GLN A 115 -3.74 3.22 15.07
C GLN A 115 -4.52 2.97 13.79
N VAL A 116 -5.85 2.88 13.92
CA VAL A 116 -6.77 2.51 12.83
C VAL A 116 -7.53 3.73 12.35
N VAL A 117 -7.54 3.95 11.03
CA VAL A 117 -8.49 4.82 10.33
C VAL A 117 -9.37 3.93 9.45
N HIS A 118 -10.68 4.02 9.62
CA HIS A 118 -11.68 3.22 8.93
C HIS A 118 -12.99 4.00 8.85
N HIS A 119 -13.77 3.75 7.80
CA HIS A 119 -15.17 4.14 7.73
C HIS A 119 -15.94 3.11 6.91
N ASP A 120 -17.24 3.00 7.18
CA ASP A 120 -18.10 2.13 6.39
C ASP A 120 -18.39 2.79 5.04
N SER A 121 -18.27 2.02 3.95
CA SER A 121 -18.48 2.48 2.59
C SER A 121 -19.73 1.86 1.96
N PRO A 122 -20.24 2.37 0.83
CA PRO A 122 -21.46 1.88 0.23
C PRO A 122 -21.32 0.53 -0.49
N ASP A 123 -20.21 -0.19 -0.33
CA ASP A 123 -19.96 -1.44 -1.06
C ASP A 123 -21.03 -2.51 -0.81
N ARG A 124 -21.41 -3.21 -1.87
CA ARG A 124 -22.50 -4.21 -1.81
C ARG A 124 -22.11 -5.50 -1.11
N ARG A 125 -20.82 -5.78 -0.94
CA ARG A 125 -20.33 -6.95 -0.19
C ARG A 125 -20.09 -6.62 1.28
N GLY A 126 -20.21 -5.34 1.67
CA GLY A 126 -19.91 -4.90 3.04
C GLY A 126 -18.41 -4.96 3.34
N VAL A 127 -17.56 -4.66 2.36
CA VAL A 127 -16.12 -4.54 2.59
C VAL A 127 -15.60 -3.16 2.22
N ASP A 128 -14.63 -2.69 2.99
CA ASP A 128 -14.10 -1.34 2.97
C ASP A 128 -12.58 -1.31 2.73
N VAL A 129 -12.07 -0.08 2.65
CA VAL A 129 -10.65 0.24 2.76
C VAL A 129 -10.35 0.80 4.15
N GLY A 130 -9.11 0.64 4.59
CA GLY A 130 -8.64 1.15 5.87
C GLY A 130 -7.20 1.63 5.80
N LEU A 131 -6.74 2.26 6.88
CA LEU A 131 -5.35 2.66 7.03
C LEU A 131 -4.89 2.42 8.46
N LEU A 132 -3.81 1.66 8.60
CA LEU A 132 -3.07 1.49 9.84
C LEU A 132 -1.88 2.44 9.81
N TYR A 133 -1.56 3.10 10.92
CA TYR A 133 -0.37 3.95 11.00
C TYR A 133 0.34 3.87 12.32
N ASN A 134 1.67 4.01 12.29
CA ASN A 134 2.48 4.12 13.50
C ASN A 134 2.49 5.58 13.97
N PRO A 135 1.87 5.92 15.11
CA PRO A 135 1.71 7.32 15.55
C PRO A 135 3.04 7.99 15.91
N ARG A 136 4.14 7.22 16.04
CA ARG A 136 5.49 7.76 16.24
C ARG A 136 6.12 8.28 14.95
N LEU A 137 5.60 7.86 13.79
CA LEU A 137 6.17 8.15 12.47
C LEU A 137 5.22 9.01 11.62
N PHE A 138 3.92 8.80 11.75
CA PHE A 138 2.89 9.52 11.01
C PHE A 138 1.86 10.13 11.94
N LYS A 139 1.58 11.43 11.76
CA LYS A 139 0.54 12.15 12.50
C LYS A 139 -0.61 12.48 11.56
N VAL A 140 -1.77 11.85 11.77
CA VAL A 140 -3.01 12.18 11.04
C VAL A 140 -3.45 13.61 11.36
N LEU A 141 -3.87 14.33 10.33
CA LEU A 141 -4.41 15.69 10.41
C LEU A 141 -5.87 15.75 9.96
N ASP A 142 -6.22 15.01 8.91
CA ASP A 142 -7.56 15.04 8.30
C ASP A 142 -7.87 13.73 7.57
N VAL A 143 -9.15 13.38 7.49
CA VAL A 143 -9.65 12.18 6.81
C VAL A 143 -10.89 12.56 6.01
N THR A 144 -10.90 12.27 4.71
CA THR A 144 -12.04 12.48 3.82
C THR A 144 -12.33 11.22 3.02
N ASN A 145 -13.61 10.97 2.73
CA ASN A 145 -14.05 9.79 2.00
C ASN A 145 -14.81 10.22 0.74
N HIS A 146 -14.52 9.58 -0.38
CA HIS A 146 -15.01 9.99 -1.69
C HIS A 146 -15.71 8.84 -2.39
N THR A 147 -17.02 8.99 -2.58
CA THR A 147 -17.84 7.97 -3.23
C THR A 147 -17.71 8.01 -4.75
N LEU A 148 -17.48 6.84 -5.35
CA LEU A 148 -17.48 6.69 -6.80
C LEU A 148 -18.90 6.76 -7.36
N CYS A 149 -19.15 7.78 -8.18
CA CYS A 149 -20.39 7.95 -8.91
C CYS A 149 -20.19 7.59 -10.38
N ILE A 150 -21.02 6.68 -10.90
CA ILE A 150 -21.06 6.32 -12.31
C ILE A 150 -22.30 6.94 -12.95
N PRO A 151 -22.19 7.99 -13.78
CA PRO A 151 -23.36 8.69 -14.33
C PRO A 151 -24.33 7.77 -15.08
N SER A 152 -23.80 6.80 -15.85
CA SER A 152 -24.59 5.81 -16.58
C SER A 152 -25.21 4.74 -15.67
N ASN A 153 -24.79 4.64 -14.41
CA ASN A 153 -25.32 3.70 -13.42
C ASN A 153 -25.34 4.34 -12.02
N PRO A 154 -26.30 5.25 -11.73
CA PRO A 154 -26.34 5.98 -10.45
C PRO A 154 -26.57 5.09 -9.21
N ARG A 155 -27.02 3.85 -9.42
CA ARG A 155 -27.18 2.82 -8.38
C ARG A 155 -25.94 1.95 -8.23
N PHE A 156 -24.87 2.22 -8.97
CA PHE A 156 -23.59 1.57 -8.75
C PHE A 156 -23.09 1.91 -7.34
N ARG A 157 -22.56 0.89 -6.67
CA ARG A 157 -22.18 0.93 -5.28
C ARG A 157 -20.91 0.09 -5.16
N THR A 158 -19.87 0.70 -4.62
CA THR A 158 -18.53 0.15 -4.46
C THR A 158 -17.88 0.87 -3.30
N ARG A 159 -16.66 0.45 -2.94
CA ARG A 159 -15.83 1.10 -1.93
C ARG A 159 -15.60 2.57 -2.25
N ASP A 160 -15.66 3.39 -1.22
CA ASP A 160 -15.19 4.77 -1.29
C ASP A 160 -13.66 4.81 -1.39
N GLN A 161 -13.12 5.92 -1.89
CA GLN A 161 -11.70 6.22 -1.80
C GLN A 161 -11.45 7.06 -0.55
N MET A 162 -10.70 6.51 0.40
CA MET A 162 -10.39 7.18 1.66
C MET A 162 -9.08 7.95 1.52
N CYS A 163 -9.11 9.27 1.71
CA CYS A 163 -7.95 10.14 1.71
C CYS A 163 -7.58 10.55 3.15
N VAL A 164 -6.44 10.06 3.62
CA VAL A 164 -5.87 10.42 4.93
C VAL A 164 -4.72 11.41 4.72
N THR A 165 -4.87 12.62 5.23
CA THR A 165 -3.81 13.64 5.24
C THR A 165 -3.09 13.60 6.59
N GLY A 166 -1.76 13.65 6.56
CA GLY A 166 -0.95 13.72 7.77
C GLY A 166 0.46 14.26 7.55
N VAL A 167 1.27 14.16 8.60
CA VAL A 167 2.68 14.59 8.59
C VAL A 167 3.59 13.36 8.68
N LEU A 168 4.49 13.20 7.72
CA LEU A 168 5.50 12.15 7.64
C LEU A 168 6.88 12.78 7.42
N GLY A 169 7.85 12.51 8.29
CA GLY A 169 9.18 13.13 8.19
C GLY A 169 9.15 14.67 8.20
N GLY A 170 8.13 15.27 8.82
CA GLY A 170 7.92 16.72 8.85
C GLY A 170 7.27 17.33 7.60
N ASP A 171 7.02 16.53 6.55
CA ASP A 171 6.31 16.99 5.35
C ASP A 171 4.84 16.55 5.38
N THR A 172 3.96 17.34 4.76
CA THR A 172 2.56 16.96 4.62
C THR A 172 2.41 15.95 3.49
N VAL A 173 1.73 14.84 3.76
CA VAL A 173 1.45 13.76 2.81
C VAL A 173 -0.02 13.38 2.89
N SER A 174 -0.68 13.25 1.74
CA SER A 174 -1.99 12.59 1.62
C SER A 174 -1.83 11.20 1.06
N VAL A 175 -2.54 10.25 1.67
CA VAL A 175 -2.64 8.87 1.20
C VAL A 175 -4.09 8.59 0.81
N ILE A 176 -4.32 8.33 -0.47
CA ILE A 176 -5.61 7.92 -1.02
C ILE A 176 -5.59 6.39 -1.10
N VAL A 177 -6.31 5.73 -0.20
CA VAL A 177 -6.45 4.26 -0.15
C VAL A 177 -7.63 3.85 -1.00
N ASN A 178 -7.40 2.87 -1.87
CA ASN A 178 -8.32 2.43 -2.89
C ASN A 178 -8.56 0.93 -2.84
N HIS A 179 -9.75 0.54 -3.28
CA HIS A 179 -10.01 -0.80 -3.78
C HIS A 179 -10.98 -0.68 -4.96
N TRP A 180 -10.43 -0.55 -6.17
CA TRP A 180 -11.21 -0.26 -7.37
C TRP A 180 -12.12 -1.43 -7.76
N PRO A 181 -13.19 -1.19 -8.55
CA PRO A 181 -14.08 -2.25 -9.01
C PRO A 181 -13.34 -3.38 -9.72
N SER A 182 -13.64 -4.62 -9.34
CA SER A 182 -12.98 -5.80 -9.89
C SER A 182 -13.32 -6.04 -11.36
N ARG A 183 -12.58 -6.94 -12.00
CA ARG A 183 -12.77 -7.33 -13.41
C ARG A 183 -13.98 -8.23 -13.66
N LEU A 184 -15.06 -8.09 -12.88
CA LEU A 184 -16.31 -8.86 -13.01
C LEU A 184 -16.91 -8.71 -14.41
N GLY A 185 -17.29 -9.83 -15.04
CA GLY A 185 -17.75 -9.86 -16.44
C GLY A 185 -16.62 -9.81 -17.49
N GLY A 186 -15.37 -9.65 -17.05
CA GLY A 186 -14.21 -9.51 -17.91
C GLY A 186 -13.61 -8.11 -17.85
N GLN A 187 -12.33 -7.99 -18.17
CA GLN A 187 -11.57 -6.74 -18.08
C GLN A 187 -12.19 -5.65 -18.96
N GLU A 188 -12.52 -5.96 -20.21
CA GLU A 188 -13.08 -5.02 -21.18
C GLU A 188 -14.45 -4.48 -20.72
N GLN A 189 -15.35 -5.37 -20.30
CA GLN A 189 -16.70 -4.99 -19.87
C GLN A 189 -16.70 -4.09 -18.64
N SER A 190 -15.73 -4.26 -17.74
CA SER A 190 -15.65 -3.53 -16.46
C SER A 190 -14.68 -2.35 -16.47
N SER A 191 -13.89 -2.15 -17.53
CA SER A 191 -12.79 -1.17 -17.59
C SER A 191 -13.24 0.24 -17.20
N TYR A 192 -14.38 0.69 -17.73
CA TYR A 192 -14.91 2.03 -17.50
C TYR A 192 -15.14 2.35 -16.01
N LEU A 193 -15.37 1.34 -15.16
CA LEU A 193 -15.53 1.52 -13.72
C LEU A 193 -14.20 1.86 -13.03
N ARG A 194 -13.11 1.23 -13.48
CA ARG A 194 -11.75 1.50 -12.97
C ARG A 194 -11.20 2.80 -13.54
N GLU A 195 -11.49 3.12 -14.79
CA GLU A 195 -11.19 4.43 -15.38
C GLU A 195 -11.85 5.57 -14.58
N ALA A 196 -13.14 5.45 -14.25
CA ALA A 196 -13.84 6.43 -13.42
C ALA A 196 -13.27 6.51 -11.99
N ALA A 197 -12.86 5.37 -11.42
CA ALA A 197 -12.20 5.35 -10.11
C ALA A 197 -10.84 6.07 -10.15
N ALA A 198 -10.05 5.85 -11.19
CA ALA A 198 -8.78 6.53 -11.40
C ALA A 198 -8.96 8.05 -11.58
N ASP A 199 -9.97 8.47 -12.35
CA ASP A 199 -10.33 9.88 -12.51
C ASP A 199 -10.70 10.53 -11.17
N LEU A 200 -11.41 9.80 -10.31
CA LEU A 200 -11.72 10.27 -8.95
C LEU A 200 -10.45 10.42 -8.11
N SER A 201 -9.52 9.44 -8.13
CA SER A 201 -8.24 9.56 -7.42
C SER A 201 -7.44 10.76 -7.90
N ARG A 202 -7.43 11.01 -9.22
CA ARG A 202 -6.77 12.17 -9.81
C ARG A 202 -7.43 13.48 -9.36
N HIS A 203 -8.75 13.55 -9.38
CA HIS A 203 -9.50 14.73 -8.93
C HIS A 203 -9.23 15.08 -7.45
N ILE A 204 -9.16 14.07 -6.58
CA ILE A 204 -8.79 14.25 -5.17
C ILE A 204 -7.38 14.84 -5.06
N ALA A 205 -6.41 14.28 -5.80
CA ALA A 205 -5.03 14.77 -5.82
C ALA A 205 -4.91 16.23 -6.30
N ASP A 206 -5.58 16.56 -7.41
CA ASP A 206 -5.58 17.92 -7.96
C ASP A 206 -6.19 18.91 -6.96
N SER A 207 -7.25 18.52 -6.24
CA SER A 207 -7.87 19.32 -5.18
C SER A 207 -6.92 19.57 -4.00
N LEU A 208 -6.15 18.55 -3.60
CA LEU A 208 -5.13 18.69 -2.56
C LEU A 208 -4.01 19.64 -2.99
N TRP A 209 -3.53 19.55 -4.23
CA TRP A 209 -2.49 20.43 -4.75
C TRP A 209 -2.95 21.87 -4.96
N ALA A 210 -4.23 22.09 -5.26
CA ALA A 210 -4.81 23.43 -5.31
C ALA A 210 -4.71 24.15 -3.94
N ILE A 211 -4.78 23.41 -2.83
CA ILE A 211 -4.64 23.94 -1.47
C ILE A 211 -3.18 23.98 -1.03
N ARG A 212 -2.42 22.90 -1.28
CA ARG A 212 -1.01 22.75 -0.86
C ARG A 212 -0.15 22.23 -2.04
N PRO A 213 0.39 23.12 -2.88
CA PRO A 213 1.09 22.72 -4.12
C PRO A 213 2.31 21.82 -3.93
N ASN A 214 2.94 21.82 -2.75
CA ASN A 214 4.14 21.02 -2.46
C ASN A 214 3.83 19.74 -1.67
N GLN A 215 2.57 19.46 -1.36
CA GLN A 215 2.19 18.27 -0.58
C GLN A 215 2.43 16.98 -1.39
N GLY A 216 2.97 15.96 -0.72
CA GLY A 216 3.06 14.62 -1.28
C GLY A 216 1.68 13.98 -1.39
N VAL A 217 1.38 13.32 -2.52
CA VAL A 217 0.16 12.53 -2.69
C VAL A 217 0.55 11.12 -3.08
N ILE A 218 0.00 10.14 -2.38
CA ILE A 218 0.20 8.72 -2.63
C ILE A 218 -1.15 8.12 -2.95
N VAL A 219 -1.28 7.49 -4.11
CA VAL A 219 -2.45 6.67 -4.47
C VAL A 219 -2.06 5.23 -4.26
N MET A 220 -2.68 4.55 -3.30
CA MET A 220 -2.41 3.14 -3.02
C MET A 220 -3.67 2.32 -3.01
N GLY A 221 -3.57 1.03 -3.31
CA GLY A 221 -4.73 0.16 -3.27
C GLY A 221 -4.57 -1.12 -4.06
N ASP A 222 -5.58 -1.98 -3.93
CA ASP A 222 -5.90 -2.97 -4.94
C ASP A 222 -6.63 -2.22 -6.07
N LEU A 223 -5.88 -1.84 -7.09
CA LEU A 223 -6.39 -1.09 -8.22
C LEU A 223 -7.16 -1.99 -9.21
N ASN A 224 -7.16 -3.32 -9.02
CA ASN A 224 -7.74 -4.29 -9.96
C ASN A 224 -7.28 -4.15 -11.42
N ASP A 225 -6.18 -3.42 -11.65
CA ASP A 225 -5.54 -3.17 -12.92
C ASP A 225 -4.02 -3.19 -12.76
N ASP A 226 -3.32 -3.60 -13.81
CA ASP A 226 -1.86 -3.59 -13.88
C ASP A 226 -1.35 -2.16 -14.17
N PRO A 227 -0.06 -1.87 -13.93
CA PRO A 227 0.49 -0.54 -14.11
C PRO A 227 0.29 0.07 -15.51
N MET A 228 0.18 -0.79 -16.54
CA MET A 228 0.00 -0.41 -17.94
C MET A 228 -1.45 -0.26 -18.40
N ASP A 229 -2.40 -0.69 -17.59
CA ASP A 229 -3.81 -0.58 -17.96
C ASP A 229 -4.25 0.89 -18.00
N ARG A 230 -5.26 1.15 -18.83
CA ARG A 230 -5.73 2.51 -19.16
C ARG A 230 -6.10 3.33 -17.92
N SER A 231 -6.75 2.71 -16.94
CA SER A 231 -7.11 3.37 -15.68
C SER A 231 -5.87 3.95 -14.96
N VAL A 232 -4.77 3.21 -14.91
CA VAL A 232 -3.55 3.62 -14.21
C VAL A 232 -2.68 4.52 -15.08
N ALA A 233 -2.39 4.10 -16.31
CA ALA A 233 -1.44 4.79 -17.18
C ALA A 233 -2.01 6.07 -17.81
N VAL A 234 -3.32 6.14 -18.05
CA VAL A 234 -3.98 7.24 -18.78
C VAL A 234 -4.85 8.09 -17.85
N ASN A 235 -5.84 7.49 -17.18
CA ASN A 235 -6.80 8.23 -16.35
C ASN A 235 -6.15 8.82 -15.09
N LEU A 236 -5.46 7.99 -14.30
CA LEU A 236 -4.62 8.50 -13.21
C LEU A 236 -3.43 9.30 -13.76
N GLY A 237 -2.91 8.89 -14.92
CA GLY A 237 -1.79 9.53 -15.61
C GLY A 237 -0.44 9.16 -14.97
N ALA A 238 -0.30 7.93 -14.51
CA ALA A 238 0.90 7.47 -13.82
C ALA A 238 1.95 6.95 -14.80
N ASP A 239 3.06 7.68 -14.96
CA ASP A 239 4.14 7.34 -15.89
C ASP A 239 5.13 6.35 -15.25
N ARG A 240 5.68 5.45 -16.06
CA ARG A 240 6.73 4.49 -15.67
C ARG A 240 8.12 5.13 -15.49
N ASN A 241 8.30 6.37 -15.96
CA ASN A 241 9.57 7.08 -15.97
C ASN A 241 9.47 8.33 -15.09
N ASP A 242 10.07 8.27 -13.91
CA ASP A 242 10.14 9.35 -12.93
C ASP A 242 10.65 10.68 -13.51
N LYS A 243 11.56 10.64 -14.50
CA LYS A 243 12.11 11.84 -15.15
C LYS A 243 11.09 12.60 -16.01
N LYS A 244 9.98 11.97 -16.40
CA LYS A 244 8.90 12.60 -17.18
C LYS A 244 7.78 13.17 -16.32
N VAL A 245 7.81 12.89 -15.01
CA VAL A 245 6.73 13.23 -14.10
C VAL A 245 6.94 14.65 -13.56
N SER A 246 6.02 15.56 -13.91
CA SER A 246 5.96 16.90 -13.34
C SER A 246 5.56 16.84 -11.86
N ALA A 247 5.72 17.95 -11.11
CA ALA A 247 5.38 17.99 -9.69
C ALA A 247 3.94 17.51 -9.39
N HIS A 248 2.95 17.91 -10.20
CA HIS A 248 1.54 17.49 -10.09
C HIS A 248 1.18 16.35 -11.06
N GLY A 249 2.14 15.47 -11.33
CA GLY A 249 1.94 14.19 -12.03
C GLY A 249 2.14 13.00 -11.10
N PHE A 250 2.07 11.79 -11.66
CA PHE A 250 2.25 10.54 -10.92
C PHE A 250 3.34 9.67 -11.53
N PHE A 251 4.15 9.07 -10.65
CA PHE A 251 5.14 8.05 -11.00
C PHE A 251 4.68 6.69 -10.48
N ASN A 252 4.70 5.70 -11.37
CA ASN A 252 4.37 4.32 -11.05
C ASN A 252 5.64 3.45 -11.06
N PRO A 253 6.15 3.04 -9.89
CA PRO A 253 7.39 2.26 -9.82
C PRO A 253 7.20 0.76 -10.15
N TRP A 254 5.97 0.30 -10.35
CA TRP A 254 5.61 -1.13 -10.38
C TRP A 254 5.78 -1.79 -11.74
N TRP A 255 5.80 -1.01 -12.83
CA TRP A 255 6.03 -1.49 -14.20
C TRP A 255 7.26 -2.41 -14.29
N ASN A 256 8.39 -1.95 -13.76
CA ASN A 256 9.67 -2.68 -13.83
C ASN A 256 9.68 -3.97 -13.00
N LEU A 257 8.83 -4.09 -11.97
CA LEU A 257 8.71 -5.31 -11.18
C LEU A 257 7.86 -6.33 -11.93
N LEU A 258 6.73 -5.91 -12.49
CA LEU A 258 5.87 -6.78 -13.28
C LEU A 258 6.58 -7.31 -14.53
N ASP A 259 7.35 -6.47 -15.25
CA ASP A 259 8.18 -6.88 -16.39
C ASP A 259 9.22 -7.97 -16.01
N LYS A 260 9.62 -8.05 -14.74
CA LYS A 260 10.52 -9.08 -14.20
C LYS A 260 9.77 -10.32 -13.69
N GLY A 261 8.46 -10.40 -13.91
CA GLY A 261 7.61 -11.48 -13.42
C GLY A 261 7.31 -11.41 -11.92
N ILE A 262 7.46 -10.25 -11.29
CA ILE A 262 7.13 -10.04 -9.88
C ILE A 262 5.76 -9.35 -9.81
N GLY A 263 4.72 -10.15 -9.56
CA GLY A 263 3.35 -9.67 -9.32
C GLY A 263 2.94 -9.74 -7.85
N THR A 264 1.75 -9.24 -7.56
CA THR A 264 1.11 -9.28 -6.24
C THR A 264 0.06 -10.37 -6.16
N LEU A 265 -0.52 -10.76 -7.29
CA LEU A 265 -1.40 -11.92 -7.39
C LEU A 265 -1.17 -12.67 -8.71
N ALA A 266 -1.71 -13.87 -8.81
CA ALA A 266 -1.65 -14.66 -10.02
C ALA A 266 -3.03 -15.19 -10.43
N TYR A 267 -3.31 -15.11 -11.72
CA TYR A 267 -4.56 -15.57 -12.32
C TYR A 267 -4.28 -16.26 -13.67
N LYS A 268 -4.85 -17.46 -13.87
CA LYS A 268 -4.73 -18.25 -15.11
C LYS A 268 -3.28 -18.39 -15.63
N GLY A 269 -2.31 -18.57 -14.74
CA GLY A 269 -0.91 -18.76 -15.12
C GLY A 269 -0.09 -17.47 -15.28
N GLY A 270 -0.72 -16.30 -15.21
CA GLY A 270 -0.06 -14.99 -15.32
C GLY A 270 0.05 -14.28 -13.98
N TRP A 271 1.13 -13.51 -13.81
CA TRP A 271 1.29 -12.57 -12.71
C TRP A 271 0.59 -11.25 -13.06
N ASN A 272 -0.12 -10.70 -12.09
CA ASN A 272 -0.67 -9.34 -12.12
C ASN A 272 -0.12 -8.56 -10.92
N LEU A 273 -0.11 -7.23 -11.04
CA LEU A 273 0.34 -6.29 -10.02
C LEU A 273 -0.76 -5.25 -9.79
N PHE A 274 -1.84 -5.69 -9.16
CA PHE A 274 -2.98 -4.83 -8.85
C PHE A 274 -2.75 -3.99 -7.60
N ASP A 275 -1.99 -4.52 -6.64
CA ASP A 275 -1.69 -3.87 -5.37
C ASP A 275 -0.59 -2.83 -5.54
N GLN A 276 -0.96 -1.63 -5.95
CA GLN A 276 -0.02 -0.59 -6.35
C GLN A 276 0.04 0.53 -5.32
N ILE A 277 1.22 1.14 -5.21
CA ILE A 277 1.45 2.41 -4.51
C ILE A 277 2.12 3.38 -5.49
N VAL A 278 1.32 4.28 -6.05
CA VAL A 278 1.73 5.29 -7.02
C VAL A 278 2.07 6.58 -6.26
N VAL A 279 3.23 7.17 -6.56
CA VAL A 279 3.74 8.35 -5.83
C VAL A 279 3.66 9.59 -6.70
N SER A 280 3.28 10.72 -6.11
CA SER A 280 3.24 11.99 -6.82
C SER A 280 4.62 12.47 -7.25
N GLY A 281 4.65 13.32 -8.27
CA GLY A 281 5.83 14.06 -8.68
C GLY A 281 6.40 14.92 -7.57
N THR A 282 5.57 15.47 -6.68
CA THR A 282 6.01 16.18 -5.48
C THR A 282 6.82 15.29 -4.53
N LEU A 283 6.74 13.96 -4.62
CA LEU A 283 7.60 13.03 -3.87
C LEU A 283 8.82 12.56 -4.67
N LEU A 284 9.09 13.11 -5.85
CA LEU A 284 10.29 12.76 -6.62
C LEU A 284 11.43 13.72 -6.30
N LYS A 285 12.63 13.16 -6.14
CA LYS A 285 13.84 13.92 -5.77
C LYS A 285 14.09 15.12 -6.70
N ASN A 286 13.84 14.97 -8.00
CA ASN A 286 14.11 16.02 -8.99
C ASN A 286 13.10 17.18 -8.95
N ASN A 287 11.94 16.98 -8.33
CA ASN A 287 10.89 17.99 -8.19
C ASN A 287 10.87 18.61 -6.79
N GLN A 288 11.66 18.07 -5.85
CA GLN A 288 11.76 18.54 -4.48
C GLN A 288 12.63 19.78 -4.36
N LYS A 289 12.23 20.70 -3.48
CA LYS A 289 13.06 21.84 -3.09
C LYS A 289 13.86 21.46 -1.84
N GLY A 290 15.16 21.30 -1.97
CA GLY A 290 16.05 20.97 -0.86
C GLY A 290 15.94 19.50 -0.42
N ASN A 291 15.95 19.26 0.89
CA ASN A 291 16.01 17.93 1.50
C ASN A 291 14.63 17.37 1.89
N GLY A 292 13.60 17.63 1.09
CA GLY A 292 12.24 17.13 1.34
C GLY A 292 12.14 15.60 1.27
N LEU A 293 11.08 15.05 1.84
CA LEU A 293 10.73 13.64 1.75
C LEU A 293 10.56 13.24 0.28
N HIS A 294 11.23 12.17 -0.15
CA HIS A 294 11.14 11.69 -1.52
C HIS A 294 11.21 10.18 -1.62
N TYR A 295 10.63 9.66 -2.70
CA TYR A 295 10.67 8.26 -3.08
C TYR A 295 12.11 7.77 -3.27
N TRP A 296 12.39 6.57 -2.75
CA TRP A 296 13.66 5.89 -2.89
C TRP A 296 13.55 4.60 -3.70
N LYS A 297 12.68 3.68 -3.27
CA LYS A 297 12.54 2.36 -3.88
C LYS A 297 11.18 1.73 -3.54
N CYS A 298 10.84 0.64 -4.22
CA CYS A 298 9.65 -0.18 -3.95
C CYS A 298 10.01 -1.66 -3.87
N GLN A 299 9.12 -2.46 -3.29
CA GLN A 299 9.20 -3.93 -3.31
C GLN A 299 7.82 -4.57 -3.16
N VAL A 300 7.68 -5.78 -3.69
CA VAL A 300 6.60 -6.72 -3.32
C VAL A 300 7.12 -7.58 -2.18
N ASN A 301 6.41 -7.62 -1.06
CA ASN A 301 6.73 -8.43 0.12
C ASN A 301 6.26 -9.87 -0.07
N ASN A 302 6.90 -10.62 -0.97
CA ASN A 302 6.53 -11.99 -1.33
C ASN A 302 7.28 -13.07 -0.51
N PHE A 303 7.27 -12.94 0.81
CA PHE A 303 7.97 -13.85 1.73
C PHE A 303 7.63 -15.32 1.47
N GLU A 304 8.57 -16.24 1.72
CA GLU A 304 8.40 -17.67 1.41
C GLU A 304 7.17 -18.28 2.09
N PHE A 305 6.90 -17.92 3.34
CA PHE A 305 5.73 -18.39 4.10
C PHE A 305 4.39 -17.89 3.55
N LEU A 306 4.38 -16.85 2.71
CA LEU A 306 3.18 -16.35 2.04
C LEU A 306 2.87 -17.12 0.75
N ARG A 307 3.74 -18.04 0.31
CA ARG A 307 3.59 -18.73 -0.97
C ARG A 307 2.92 -20.08 -0.79
N ASP A 308 1.99 -20.38 -1.68
CA ASP A 308 1.46 -21.72 -1.82
C ASP A 308 2.57 -22.65 -2.30
N VAL A 309 2.73 -23.80 -1.65
CA VAL A 309 3.77 -24.78 -1.95
C VAL A 309 3.23 -25.99 -2.70
N ASN A 310 1.91 -26.05 -2.94
CA ASN A 310 1.23 -27.25 -3.42
C ASN A 310 0.51 -27.03 -4.76
N GLY A 311 0.52 -28.07 -5.59
CA GLY A 311 -0.30 -28.16 -6.79
C GLY A 311 -0.03 -27.07 -7.83
N GLN A 312 -1.07 -26.75 -8.62
CA GLN A 312 -0.97 -25.81 -9.75
C GLN A 312 -0.78 -24.34 -9.33
N ARG A 313 -0.87 -24.05 -8.02
CA ARG A 313 -0.73 -22.71 -7.46
C ARG A 313 0.65 -22.46 -6.84
N GLN A 314 1.57 -23.41 -6.96
CA GLN A 314 2.89 -23.29 -6.37
C GLN A 314 3.55 -21.94 -6.72
N GLY A 315 3.96 -21.20 -5.70
CA GLY A 315 4.56 -19.87 -5.80
C GLY A 315 3.57 -18.70 -5.72
N TYR A 316 2.25 -18.93 -5.85
CA TYR A 316 1.22 -17.89 -5.73
C TYR A 316 0.96 -17.52 -4.28
N PRO A 317 0.29 -16.40 -3.98
CA PRO A 317 -0.14 -16.11 -2.61
C PRO A 317 -0.99 -17.26 -2.02
N LEU A 318 -0.62 -17.69 -0.81
CA LEU A 318 -1.35 -18.68 -0.04
C LEU A 318 -2.59 -18.01 0.53
N ARG A 319 -3.72 -18.23 -0.14
CA ARG A 319 -5.01 -17.61 0.18
C ARG A 319 -5.78 -18.36 1.25
N THR A 320 -6.75 -17.71 1.89
CA THR A 320 -7.55 -18.28 2.99
C THR A 320 -8.46 -19.41 2.50
N PHE A 321 -9.07 -19.27 1.33
CA PHE A 321 -9.92 -20.31 0.75
C PHE A 321 -9.68 -20.54 -0.74
N SER A 322 -9.86 -21.79 -1.19
CA SER A 322 -9.87 -22.13 -2.61
C SER A 322 -10.95 -23.16 -2.90
N ALA A 323 -11.83 -22.88 -3.87
CA ALA A 323 -12.95 -23.76 -4.24
C ALA A 323 -13.78 -24.27 -3.04
N GLY A 324 -14.01 -23.41 -2.05
CA GLY A 324 -14.75 -23.73 -0.82
C GLY A 324 -13.90 -24.38 0.28
N ALA A 325 -12.74 -24.94 -0.03
CA ALA A 325 -11.83 -25.51 0.95
C ALA A 325 -11.10 -24.42 1.73
N TRP A 326 -11.02 -24.58 3.06
CA TRP A 326 -10.20 -23.73 3.92
C TRP A 326 -8.74 -24.15 3.80
N LEU A 327 -7.89 -23.26 3.30
CA LEU A 327 -6.46 -23.50 3.13
C LEU A 327 -5.63 -22.94 4.29
N ASP A 328 -6.27 -22.20 5.19
CA ASP A 328 -5.61 -21.50 6.30
C ASP A 328 -4.44 -20.63 5.80
N GLY A 329 -4.67 -19.88 4.73
CA GLY A 329 -3.72 -18.94 4.17
C GLY A 329 -3.85 -17.51 4.68
N TYR A 330 -2.97 -16.65 4.19
CA TYR A 330 -2.78 -15.26 4.57
C TYR A 330 -3.70 -14.31 3.78
N SER A 331 -3.53 -14.28 2.46
CA SER A 331 -4.24 -13.44 1.51
C SER A 331 -4.01 -14.01 0.11
N ASP A 332 -4.93 -13.79 -0.82
CA ASP A 332 -4.69 -14.05 -2.23
C ASP A 332 -3.81 -12.99 -2.93
N HIS A 333 -3.28 -12.03 -2.15
CA HIS A 333 -2.38 -10.98 -2.59
C HIS A 333 -1.09 -10.94 -1.74
N PHE A 334 0.04 -10.62 -2.36
CA PHE A 334 1.25 -10.20 -1.65
C PHE A 334 1.19 -8.70 -1.35
N PRO A 335 1.61 -8.27 -0.15
CA PRO A 335 1.71 -6.87 0.19
C PRO A 335 2.74 -6.13 -0.67
N THR A 336 2.51 -4.84 -0.88
CA THR A 336 3.46 -3.93 -1.53
C THR A 336 3.96 -2.86 -0.59
N GLU A 337 5.17 -2.37 -0.83
CA GLU A 337 5.77 -1.30 -0.03
C GLU A 337 6.63 -0.38 -0.89
N VAL A 338 6.49 0.93 -0.65
CA VAL A 338 7.45 1.95 -1.11
C VAL A 338 8.18 2.53 0.08
N PHE A 339 9.42 2.95 -0.15
CA PHE A 339 10.24 3.59 0.87
C PHE A 339 10.45 5.05 0.47
N LEU A 340 10.12 5.94 1.39
CA LEU A 340 10.41 7.36 1.30
C LEU A 340 11.61 7.69 2.20
N ILE A 341 12.46 8.60 1.76
CA ILE A 341 13.65 9.04 2.51
C ILE A 341 13.70 10.54 2.67
N LYS A 342 14.29 10.98 3.77
CA LYS A 342 14.57 12.38 4.05
C LYS A 342 15.95 12.52 4.66
N ALA A 343 16.75 13.48 4.19
CA ALA A 343 18.05 13.74 4.80
C ALA A 343 17.87 14.28 6.22
N ARG A 344 18.75 13.86 7.13
CA ARG A 344 18.81 14.34 8.51
C ARG A 344 19.48 15.70 8.62
#